data_AF-A0A2E2IIU1-F1
#
_entry.id   AF-A0A2E2IIU1-F1
#
_cell.length_a   1.000
_cell.length_b   1.000
_cell.length_c   1.000
_cell.angle_alpha   90.00
_cell.angle_beta   90.00
_cell.angle_gamma   90.00
#
_symmetry.space_group_name_H-M   'P 1'
#
loop_
_entity.id
_entity.type
_entity.pdbx_description
1 polymer ?
#
loop_
_entity_poly.entity_id
_entity_poly.type
_entity_poly.pdbx_seq_one_letter_code
_entity_poly.pdbx_strand_id
1 'polypeptide(L)'
;MKLKIILLLLCMPLLANAGAVSQLGTGDPLKLVYQEMLYQYQVGLELHQQYDFKQPIDVMQCKNQHGYIQTRARSMVGTANQVEEEIRSDVIDAAWFALNCSRCGSAVDSCDAVPEKLEFIKSLLEAKQKAKNLQR
;
A
#
# COMPACT_ATOMS: atom_id res chain seq x y z
N MET A 1 -0.50 5.32 -60.07
CA MET A 1 0.61 4.86 -59.20
C MET A 1 0.81 5.97 -58.15
N LYS A 2 0.72 5.81 -56.83
CA LYS A 2 0.87 4.65 -55.95
C LYS A 2 -0.08 4.83 -54.76
N LEU A 3 -0.90 3.81 -54.50
CA LEU A 3 -1.39 3.47 -53.17
C LEU A 3 -0.19 3.43 -52.21
N LYS A 4 -0.29 4.09 -51.05
CA LYS A 4 0.33 3.70 -49.75
C LYS A 4 0.14 4.81 -48.72
N ILE A 5 -1.07 4.95 -48.21
CA ILE A 5 -1.31 5.48 -46.86
C ILE A 5 -2.32 4.51 -46.22
N ILE A 6 -1.85 3.28 -46.01
CA ILE A 6 -2.48 2.33 -45.10
C ILE A 6 -1.46 2.15 -44.00
N LEU A 7 -1.96 2.02 -42.77
CA LEU A 7 -1.25 1.46 -41.62
C LEU A 7 -0.60 2.48 -40.66
N LEU A 8 -1.34 3.52 -40.28
CA LEU A 8 -1.19 4.09 -38.94
C LEU A 8 -1.90 3.15 -37.94
N LEU A 9 -1.27 1.99 -37.71
CA LEU A 9 -1.57 1.06 -36.62
C LEU A 9 -1.63 1.85 -35.31
N LEU A 10 -2.76 1.84 -34.62
CA LEU A 10 -3.02 0.87 -33.55
C LEU A 10 -1.97 0.89 -32.42
N CYS A 11 -1.58 2.09 -31.97
CA CYS A 11 -1.09 2.30 -30.62
C CYS A 11 -2.03 3.24 -29.87
N MET A 12 -3.32 2.88 -29.83
CA MET A 12 -4.10 3.30 -28.68
C MET A 12 -3.58 2.50 -27.49
N PRO A 13 -3.02 3.12 -26.44
CA PRO A 13 -2.94 2.43 -25.18
C PRO A 13 -4.40 2.15 -24.83
N LEU A 14 -4.78 0.87 -24.88
CA LEU A 14 -5.94 0.40 -24.15
C LEU A 14 -5.69 0.90 -22.73
N LEU A 15 -6.41 1.96 -22.34
CA LEU A 15 -6.69 2.27 -20.95
C LEU A 15 -7.53 1.09 -20.46
N ALA A 16 -6.85 -0.04 -20.26
CA ALA A 16 -7.38 -1.15 -19.49
C ALA A 16 -7.80 -0.51 -18.19
N ASN A 17 -9.10 -0.55 -17.92
CA ASN A 17 -9.67 -0.17 -16.65
C ASN A 17 -8.74 -0.72 -15.56
N ALA A 18 -8.00 0.18 -14.92
CA ALA A 18 -7.25 -0.10 -13.71
C ALA A 18 -8.28 -0.26 -12.59
N GLY A 19 -9.15 -1.28 -12.70
CA GLY A 19 -9.67 -1.93 -11.51
C GLY A 19 -8.42 -2.35 -10.77
N ALA A 20 -8.19 -1.72 -9.61
CA ALA A 20 -6.94 -1.80 -8.86
C ALA A 20 -6.60 -3.27 -8.56
N VAL A 21 -5.89 -3.93 -9.49
CA VAL A 21 -5.27 -5.22 -9.24
C VAL A 21 -4.24 -4.94 -8.17
N SER A 22 -4.50 -5.47 -6.98
CA SER A 22 -3.59 -5.30 -5.86
C SER A 22 -2.21 -5.78 -6.28
N GLN A 23 -1.21 -4.91 -6.16
CA GLN A 23 0.20 -5.28 -6.31
C GLN A 23 0.65 -6.22 -5.17
N LEU A 24 -0.20 -6.44 -4.16
CA LEU A 24 0.06 -7.36 -3.06
C LEU A 24 -0.22 -8.82 -3.42
N GLY A 25 -0.78 -9.09 -4.61
CA GLY A 25 -1.08 -10.43 -5.10
C GLY A 25 -2.52 -10.86 -4.84
N THR A 26 -2.75 -12.17 -4.77
CA THR A 26 -4.08 -12.77 -4.58
C THR A 26 -4.21 -13.35 -3.16
N GLY A 27 -5.37 -13.18 -2.53
CA GLY A 27 -5.60 -13.67 -1.17
C GLY A 27 -6.70 -12.91 -0.45
N ASP A 28 -6.85 -13.19 0.85
CA ASP A 28 -7.72 -12.44 1.75
C ASP A 28 -7.23 -10.98 1.86
N PRO A 29 -8.00 -9.97 1.40
CA PRO A 29 -7.55 -8.59 1.37
C PRO A 29 -7.10 -8.07 2.74
N LEU A 30 -7.76 -8.48 3.83
CA LEU A 30 -7.40 -8.08 5.19
C LEU A 30 -6.00 -8.61 5.57
N LYS A 31 -5.67 -9.83 5.17
CA LYS A 31 -4.35 -10.44 5.42
C LYS A 31 -3.27 -9.77 4.59
N LEU A 32 -3.56 -9.46 3.32
CA LEU A 32 -2.63 -8.76 2.44
C LEU A 32 -2.31 -7.36 2.98
N VAL A 33 -3.32 -6.61 3.45
CA VAL A 33 -3.12 -5.31 4.09
C VAL A 33 -2.27 -5.44 5.35
N TYR A 34 -2.55 -6.40 6.23
CA TYR A 34 -1.77 -6.62 7.45
C TYR A 34 -0.28 -6.86 7.15
N GLN A 35 0.02 -7.75 6.20
CA GLN A 35 1.40 -8.08 5.82
C GLN A 35 2.13 -6.88 5.22
N GLU A 36 1.46 -6.13 4.35
CA GLU A 36 2.06 -4.93 3.77
C GLU A 36 2.23 -3.83 4.82
N MET A 37 1.29 -3.65 5.75
CA MET A 37 1.44 -2.69 6.86
C MET A 37 2.67 -3.00 7.72
N LEU A 38 2.93 -4.28 8.03
CA LEU A 38 4.14 -4.69 8.77
C LEU A 38 5.41 -4.30 8.01
N TYR A 39 5.44 -4.57 6.71
CA TYR A 39 6.57 -4.20 5.85
C TYR A 39 6.76 -2.67 5.82
N GLN A 40 5.69 -1.91 5.61
CA GLN A 40 5.75 -0.44 5.55
C GLN A 40 6.19 0.16 6.88
N TYR A 41 5.76 -0.41 8.02
CA TYR A 41 6.22 0.01 9.34
C TYR A 41 7.73 -0.18 9.51
N GLN A 42 8.24 -1.38 9.23
CA GLN A 42 9.67 -1.69 9.35
C GLN A 42 10.51 -0.78 8.46
N VAL A 43 10.13 -0.65 7.19
CA VAL A 43 10.80 0.23 6.24
C VAL A 43 10.74 1.69 6.68
N GLY A 44 9.61 2.16 7.19
CA GLY A 44 9.49 3.53 7.68
C GLY A 44 10.47 3.83 8.80
N LEU A 45 10.61 2.91 9.77
CA LEU A 45 11.61 3.04 10.83
C LEU A 45 13.04 3.08 10.28
N GLU A 46 13.37 2.22 9.32
CA GLU A 46 14.70 2.20 8.67
C GLU A 46 14.97 3.52 7.93
N LEU A 47 14.00 4.02 7.16
CA LEU A 47 14.13 5.29 6.45
C LEU A 47 14.35 6.46 7.40
N HIS A 48 13.63 6.50 8.53
CA HIS A 48 13.81 7.54 9.56
C HIS A 48 15.15 7.45 10.32
N GLN A 49 15.81 6.28 10.31
CA GLN A 49 17.17 6.13 10.83
C GLN A 49 18.24 6.54 9.81
N GLN A 50 17.99 6.30 8.52
CA GLN A 50 18.96 6.51 7.44
C GLN A 50 19.02 7.95 6.94
N TYR A 51 17.90 8.69 6.99
CA TYR A 51 17.78 10.01 6.37
C TYR A 51 17.35 11.09 7.39
N ASP A 52 17.93 12.29 7.32
CA ASP A 52 17.39 13.47 7.99
C ASP A 52 16.39 14.18 7.07
N PHE A 53 15.10 13.87 7.22
CA PHE A 53 14.04 14.47 6.40
C PHE A 53 13.82 15.97 6.62
N LYS A 54 14.55 16.62 7.52
CA LYS A 54 14.64 18.09 7.55
C LYS A 54 15.51 18.64 6.42
N GLN A 55 16.40 17.82 5.84
CA GLN A 55 17.23 18.18 4.71
C GLN A 55 16.54 17.86 3.38
N PRO A 56 16.33 18.85 2.48
CA PRO A 56 15.73 18.60 1.18
C PRO A 56 16.49 17.58 0.32
N ILE A 57 17.81 17.51 0.47
CA ILE A 57 18.66 16.56 -0.26
C ILE A 57 18.37 15.11 0.14
N ASP A 58 18.17 14.84 1.43
CA ASP A 58 17.87 13.49 1.93
C ASP A 58 16.48 13.04 1.50
N VAL A 59 15.50 13.96 1.48
CA VAL A 59 14.16 13.68 0.94
C VAL A 59 14.24 13.30 -0.54
N MET A 60 15.06 14.00 -1.32
CA MET A 60 15.27 13.71 -2.74
C MET A 60 15.96 12.36 -2.95
N GLN A 61 17.02 12.06 -2.19
CA GLN A 61 17.73 10.79 -2.26
C GLN A 61 16.83 9.61 -1.89
N CYS A 62 16.07 9.72 -0.79
CA CYS A 62 15.09 8.73 -0.38
C CYS A 62 14.07 8.48 -1.50
N LYS A 63 13.50 9.53 -2.12
CA LYS A 63 12.54 9.36 -3.22
C LYS A 63 13.15 8.66 -4.44
N ASN A 64 14.39 8.98 -4.78
CA ASN A 64 15.09 8.38 -5.92
C ASN A 64 15.41 6.90 -5.69
N GLN A 65 15.79 6.51 -4.46
CA GLN A 65 16.18 5.13 -4.13
C GLN A 65 14.97 4.26 -3.73
N HIS A 66 13.99 4.84 -3.05
CA HIS A 66 12.92 4.14 -2.34
C HIS A 66 11.51 4.54 -2.82
N GLY A 67 11.37 5.32 -3.89
CA GLY A 67 10.07 5.77 -4.41
C GLY A 67 9.07 4.64 -4.69
N TYR A 68 9.55 3.43 -4.99
CA TYR A 68 8.72 2.23 -5.17
C TYR A 68 7.97 1.82 -3.90
N ILE A 69 8.50 2.12 -2.70
CA ILE A 69 7.87 1.83 -1.41
C ILE A 69 6.55 2.59 -1.30
N GLN A 70 6.53 3.86 -1.73
CA GLN A 70 5.31 4.68 -1.73
C GLN A 70 4.27 4.14 -2.72
N THR A 71 4.68 3.61 -3.87
CA THR A 71 3.77 2.97 -4.83
C THR A 71 3.12 1.73 -4.22
N ARG A 72 3.91 0.86 -3.57
CA ARG A 72 3.39 -0.31 -2.84
C ARG A 72 2.42 0.08 -1.73
N ALA A 73 2.75 1.09 -0.93
CA ALA A 73 1.89 1.59 0.15
C ALA A 73 0.55 2.11 -0.38
N ARG A 74 0.52 2.76 -1.55
CA ARG A 74 -0.76 3.15 -2.19
C ARG A 74 -1.58 1.95 -2.65
N SER A 75 -0.93 0.90 -3.16
CA SER A 75 -1.61 -0.36 -3.51
C SER A 75 -2.24 -1.02 -2.27
N MET A 76 -1.60 -0.93 -1.10
CA MET A 76 -2.17 -1.39 0.17
C MET A 76 -3.46 -0.67 0.52
N VAL A 77 -3.48 0.67 0.43
CA VAL A 77 -4.71 1.46 0.65
C VAL A 77 -5.80 1.05 -0.36
N GLY A 78 -5.43 0.81 -1.63
CA GLY A 78 -6.37 0.27 -2.62
C GLY A 78 -6.91 -1.12 -2.26
N THR A 79 -6.07 -1.98 -1.68
CA THR A 79 -6.46 -3.33 -1.22
C THR A 79 -7.36 -3.25 0.02
N ALA A 80 -7.14 -2.29 0.90
CA ALA A 80 -8.00 -2.02 2.05
C ALA A 80 -9.45 -1.68 1.64
N ASN A 81 -9.68 -1.16 0.43
CA ASN A 81 -11.05 -0.93 -0.08
C ASN A 81 -11.80 -2.24 -0.42
N GLN A 82 -11.11 -3.37 -0.46
CA GLN A 82 -11.68 -4.69 -0.83
C GLN A 82 -12.04 -5.54 0.39
N VAL A 83 -11.80 -5.05 1.62
CA VAL A 83 -12.24 -5.74 2.84
C VAL A 83 -13.75 -5.57 3.08
N GLU A 84 -14.27 -6.39 3.99
CA GLU A 84 -15.67 -6.38 4.43
C GLU A 84 -16.11 -4.96 4.85
N GLU A 85 -17.34 -4.58 4.49
CA GLU A 85 -17.82 -3.20 4.59
C GLU A 85 -17.79 -2.66 6.02
N GLU A 86 -18.10 -3.51 7.00
CA GLU A 86 -18.20 -3.18 8.42
C GLU A 86 -16.87 -2.72 9.03
N ILE A 87 -15.74 -3.21 8.51
CA ILE A 87 -14.39 -2.89 9.00
C ILE A 87 -13.60 -2.01 8.02
N ARG A 88 -14.13 -1.75 6.83
CA ARG A 88 -13.40 -1.14 5.71
C ARG A 88 -12.81 0.23 6.06
N SER A 89 -13.59 1.09 6.69
CA SER A 89 -13.14 2.44 7.03
C SER A 89 -11.91 2.41 7.95
N ASP A 90 -11.94 1.57 8.98
CA ASP A 90 -10.86 1.47 9.96
C ASP A 90 -9.60 0.84 9.35
N VAL A 91 -9.76 -0.13 8.44
CA VAL A 91 -8.64 -0.75 7.73
C VAL A 91 -8.00 0.22 6.72
N ILE A 92 -8.80 1.06 6.05
CA ILE A 92 -8.29 2.13 5.18
C ILE A 92 -7.50 3.17 6.00
N ASP A 93 -8.04 3.59 7.14
CA ASP A 93 -7.36 4.52 8.05
C ASP A 93 -6.02 3.94 8.53
N ALA A 94 -6.02 2.69 9.00
CA ALA A 94 -4.81 1.96 9.37
C ALA A 94 -3.78 1.90 8.23
N ALA A 95 -4.21 1.63 6.99
CA ALA A 95 -3.34 1.62 5.82
C ALA A 95 -2.73 3.00 5.53
N TRP A 96 -3.46 4.09 5.78
CA TRP A 96 -2.93 5.46 5.64
C TRP A 96 -1.86 5.79 6.68
N PHE A 97 -2.01 5.32 7.93
CA PHE A 97 -0.96 5.46 8.94
C PHE A 97 0.34 4.76 8.50
N ALA A 98 0.24 3.51 8.05
CA ALA A 98 1.40 2.76 7.56
C ALA A 98 2.05 3.43 6.32
N LEU A 99 1.25 3.96 5.39
CA LEU A 99 1.77 4.73 4.25
C LEU A 99 2.51 5.99 4.70
N ASN A 100 1.94 6.74 5.65
CA ASN A 100 2.56 7.97 6.14
C ASN A 100 3.87 7.68 6.88
N CYS A 101 3.96 6.58 7.61
CA CYS A 101 5.19 6.13 8.26
C CYS A 101 6.33 5.88 7.27
N SER A 102 6.07 5.22 6.13
CA SER A 102 7.11 4.89 5.14
C SER A 102 7.34 5.93 4.05
N ARG A 103 6.66 7.08 4.12
CA ARG A 103 6.73 8.12 3.10
C ARG A 103 8.00 8.96 3.27
N CYS A 104 8.91 8.96 2.29
CA CYS A 104 10.04 9.90 2.28
C CYS A 104 9.59 11.35 2.53
N GLY A 105 10.13 11.97 3.58
CA GLY A 105 9.74 13.32 4.02
C GLY A 105 8.57 13.39 5.00
N SER A 106 8.09 12.26 5.53
CA SER A 106 7.21 12.23 6.71
C SER A 106 7.95 12.70 7.96
N ALA A 107 7.20 13.07 8.99
CA ALA A 107 7.75 13.31 10.31
C ALA A 107 8.02 11.97 11.01
N VAL A 108 9.02 11.93 11.91
CA VAL A 108 9.44 10.69 12.58
C VAL A 108 8.31 10.05 13.39
N ASP A 109 7.44 10.87 13.98
CA ASP A 109 6.25 10.47 14.74
C ASP A 109 5.12 9.91 13.86
N SER A 110 5.25 9.94 12.52
CA SER A 110 4.25 9.37 11.61
C SER A 110 4.12 7.84 11.74
N CYS A 111 5.08 7.19 12.41
CA CYS A 111 5.08 5.76 12.69
C CYS A 111 4.44 5.38 14.04
N ASP A 112 4.18 6.34 14.93
CA ASP A 112 3.82 6.06 16.33
C ASP A 112 2.49 5.31 16.48
N ALA A 113 1.52 5.61 15.62
CA ALA A 113 0.20 4.98 15.64
C ALA A 113 0.16 3.60 14.94
N VAL A 114 1.19 3.25 14.15
CA VAL A 114 1.16 2.03 13.32
C VAL A 114 1.10 0.73 14.15
N PRO A 115 1.82 0.57 15.27
CA PRO A 115 1.72 -0.62 16.12
C PRO A 115 0.30 -0.90 16.63
N GLU A 116 -0.43 0.12 17.08
CA GLU A 116 -1.81 -0.02 17.55
C GLU A 116 -2.72 -0.49 16.41
N LYS A 117 -2.57 0.12 15.23
CA LYS A 117 -3.33 -0.23 14.02
C LYS A 117 -3.03 -1.64 13.52
N LEU A 118 -1.78 -2.10 13.66
CA LEU A 118 -1.38 -3.48 13.37
C LEU A 118 -2.06 -4.49 14.30
N GLU A 119 -2.06 -4.23 15.61
CA GLU A 119 -2.74 -5.11 16.57
C GLU A 119 -4.26 -5.13 16.36
N PHE A 120 -4.86 -4.00 15.99
CA PHE A 120 -6.27 -3.95 15.58
C PHE A 120 -6.56 -4.91 14.42
N ILE A 121 -5.84 -4.80 13.29
CA ILE A 121 -6.08 -5.67 12.12
C ILE A 121 -5.79 -7.14 12.45
N LYS A 122 -4.76 -7.42 13.24
CA LYS A 122 -4.46 -8.77 13.71
C LYS A 122 -5.63 -9.36 14.50
N SER A 123 -6.25 -8.58 15.37
CA SER A 123 -7.44 -9.03 16.12
C SER A 123 -8.63 -9.37 15.21
N LEU A 124 -8.83 -8.60 14.12
CA LEU A 124 -9.85 -8.89 13.10
C LEU A 124 -9.56 -10.21 12.36
N LEU A 125 -8.29 -10.45 12.00
CA LEU A 125 -7.87 -11.70 11.37
C LEU A 125 -8.11 -12.91 12.29
N GLU A 126 -7.78 -12.79 13.58
CA GLU A 126 -8.02 -13.83 14.57
C GLU A 126 -9.52 -14.10 14.76
N ALA A 127 -10.35 -13.05 14.82
CA ALA A 127 -11.80 -13.19 14.90
C ALA A 127 -12.38 -13.91 13.67
N LYS A 128 -11.92 -13.54 12.47
CA LYS A 128 -12.30 -14.19 11.21
C LYS A 128 -11.90 -15.67 11.19
N GLN A 129 -10.72 -16.01 11.70
CA GLN A 129 -10.28 -17.40 11.80
C GLN A 129 -11.11 -18.21 12.80
N LYS A 130 -11.40 -17.63 13.98
CA LYS A 130 -12.26 -18.27 15.00
C LYS A 130 -13.67 -18.53 14.45
N ALA A 131 -14.28 -17.56 13.77
CA ALA A 131 -15.59 -17.71 13.15
C ALA A 131 -15.62 -18.84 12.11
N LYS A 132 -14.58 -18.94 11.26
CA LYS A 132 -14.45 -20.05 10.28
C LYS A 132 -14.33 -21.42 10.94
N ASN A 133 -13.66 -21.52 12.09
CA ASN A 133 -13.49 -22.79 12.81
C ASN A 133 -14.78 -23.26 13.50
N LEU A 134 -15.63 -22.33 13.96
CA LEU A 134 -16.92 -22.65 14.60
C LEU A 134 -18.01 -23.08 13.60
N GLN A 135 -17.80 -22.80 12.30
CA GLN A 135 -18.71 -23.18 11.21
C GLN A 135 -18.33 -24.52 10.56
N ARG A 136 -17.28 -25.19 11.04
CA ARG A 136 -16.82 -26.51 10.59
C ARG A 136 -17.19 -27.58 11.61
#